data_AF-A0A174DIR4-F1
#
_entry.id   AF-A0A174DIR4-F1
#
_cell.length_a   1.000
_cell.length_b   1.000
_cell.length_c   1.000
_cell.angle_alpha   90.00
_cell.angle_beta   90.00
_cell.angle_gamma   90.00
#
_symmetry.space_group_name_H-M   'P 1'
#
loop_
_entity.id
_entity.type
_entity.pdbx_description
1 polymer ?
#
loop_
_entity_poly.entity_id
_entity_poly.type
_entity_poly.pdbx_seq_one_letter_code
_entity_poly.pdbx_strand_id
1 'polypeptide(L)'
;MLSGVPASISPELLKVLHEMGHGDTLVIGDANFPAASIAAEKNHINIRCDGHRATDMLDAILQLMPLDGFVEKPVTIMDKMEMHRDLECPVWDEFTDIVAKHDERGADAVGFLDRFAFYDAAKDAYAVVSTSETAFYACIMIQKGCL
;
A
#
# COMPACT_ATOMS: atom_id res chain seq x y z
N MET A 1 22.45 1.71 2.35
CA MET A 1 21.95 0.74 3.35
C MET A 1 22.22 1.27 4.73
N LEU A 2 21.30 1.05 5.67
CA LEU A 2 21.39 1.51 7.06
C LEU A 2 21.02 0.37 8.00
N SER A 3 21.60 0.35 9.20
CA SER A 3 21.22 -0.61 10.24
C SER A 3 19.77 -0.35 10.69
N GLY A 4 18.94 -1.39 10.73
CA GLY A 4 17.52 -1.30 11.14
C GLY A 4 16.56 -0.79 10.06
N VAL A 5 17.04 -0.45 8.86
CA VAL A 5 16.19 -0.08 7.71
C VAL A 5 16.16 -1.25 6.73
N PRO A 6 14.98 -1.76 6.32
CA PRO A 6 14.90 -2.87 5.38
C PRO A 6 15.59 -2.56 4.06
N ALA A 7 16.25 -3.57 3.49
CA ALA A 7 17.10 -3.37 2.34
C ALA A 7 16.35 -3.03 1.03
N SER A 8 15.06 -3.37 0.98
CA SER A 8 14.15 -3.04 -0.12
C SER A 8 13.72 -1.57 -0.14
N ILE A 9 13.91 -0.83 0.96
CA ILE A 9 13.57 0.59 1.03
C ILE A 9 14.66 1.42 0.37
N SER A 10 14.36 1.95 -0.82
CA SER A 10 15.26 2.86 -1.53
C SER A 10 15.44 4.18 -0.75
N PRO A 11 16.53 4.93 -0.97
CA PRO A 11 16.70 6.25 -0.35
C PRO A 11 15.54 7.22 -0.63
N GLU A 12 14.96 7.15 -1.83
CA GLU A 12 13.81 7.97 -2.22
C GLU A 12 12.54 7.56 -1.46
N LEU A 13 12.28 6.25 -1.32
CA LEU A 13 11.15 5.77 -0.53
C LEU A 13 11.30 6.14 0.94
N LEU A 14 12.50 6.03 1.50
CA LEU A 14 12.76 6.44 2.88
C LEU A 14 12.47 7.93 3.10
N LYS A 15 12.88 8.80 2.15
CA LYS A 15 12.54 10.23 2.18
C LYS A 15 11.03 10.44 2.17
N VAL A 16 10.32 9.80 1.24
CA VAL A 16 8.85 9.92 1.12
C VAL A 16 8.15 9.48 2.41
N LEU A 17 8.50 8.32 2.97
CA LEU A 17 7.92 7.85 4.23
C LEU A 17 8.17 8.83 5.38
N HIS A 18 9.32 9.51 5.40
CA HIS A 18 9.65 10.49 6.43
C HIS A 18 8.96 11.85 6.24
N GLU A 19 8.70 12.26 5.00
CA GLU A 19 8.01 13.51 4.66
C GLU A 19 6.49 13.43 4.84
N MET A 20 5.89 12.24 4.68
CA MET A 20 4.45 12.04 4.91
C MET A 20 4.04 12.48 6.32
N GLY A 21 2.93 13.21 6.42
CA GLY A 21 2.27 13.59 7.66
C GLY A 21 1.26 12.55 8.15
N HIS A 22 0.64 12.82 9.29
CA HIS A 22 -0.48 12.03 9.78
C HIS A 22 -1.69 12.18 8.84
N GLY A 23 -2.26 11.04 8.42
CA GLY A 23 -3.38 10.98 7.50
C GLY A 23 -2.98 10.91 6.02
N ASP A 24 -1.70 11.14 5.67
CA ASP A 24 -1.23 10.92 4.31
C ASP A 24 -1.30 9.43 3.96
N THR A 25 -1.67 9.15 2.72
CA THR A 25 -1.78 7.78 2.20
C THR A 25 -0.67 7.46 1.19
N LEU A 26 -0.29 6.20 1.15
CA LEU A 26 0.66 5.62 0.20
C LEU A 26 0.01 4.42 -0.48
N VAL A 27 0.08 4.37 -1.82
CA VAL A 27 -0.38 3.21 -2.59
C VAL A 27 0.79 2.30 -2.90
N ILE A 28 0.60 1.00 -2.72
CA ILE A 28 1.47 -0.06 -3.24
C ILE A 28 0.69 -0.75 -4.36
N GLY A 29 1.09 -0.47 -5.60
CA GLY A 29 0.44 -1.00 -6.79
C GLY A 29 1.08 -2.30 -7.28
N ASP A 30 0.25 -3.22 -7.73
CA ASP A 30 0.67 -4.39 -8.49
C ASP A 30 1.13 -4.02 -9.91
N ALA A 31 1.65 -5.00 -10.66
CA ALA A 31 2.19 -4.82 -12.00
C ALA A 31 1.15 -4.34 -13.04
N ASN A 32 -0.14 -4.47 -12.75
CA ASN A 32 -1.24 -4.06 -13.61
C ASN A 32 -1.85 -2.72 -13.18
N PHE A 33 -1.49 -2.20 -12.00
CA PHE A 33 -1.95 -0.91 -11.52
C PHE A 33 -1.42 0.22 -12.42
N PRO A 34 -2.26 1.19 -12.84
CA PRO A 34 -1.83 2.30 -13.68
C PRO A 34 -1.06 3.38 -12.88
N ALA A 35 -0.03 2.97 -12.14
CA ALA A 35 0.72 3.80 -11.19
C ALA A 35 1.25 5.10 -11.81
N ALA A 36 1.82 5.00 -13.02
CA ALA A 36 2.37 6.16 -13.71
C ALA A 36 1.29 7.21 -14.07
N SER A 37 0.12 6.76 -14.52
CA SER A 37 -0.98 7.66 -14.86
C SER A 37 -1.62 8.28 -13.63
N ILE A 38 -1.85 7.48 -12.58
CA ILE A 38 -2.39 7.96 -11.29
C ILE A 38 -1.46 9.01 -10.67
N ALA A 39 -0.16 8.73 -10.63
CA ALA A 39 0.80 9.68 -10.09
C ALA A 39 0.88 10.96 -10.95
N ALA A 40 0.85 10.84 -12.27
CA ALA A 40 0.91 11.99 -13.17
C ALA A 40 -0.32 12.92 -13.06
N GLU A 41 -1.51 12.39 -12.74
CA GLU A 41 -2.76 13.16 -12.70
C GLU A 41 -2.70 14.36 -11.74
N LYS A 42 -2.03 14.19 -10.59
CA LYS A 42 -1.81 15.26 -9.60
C LYS A 42 -0.33 15.56 -9.35
N ASN A 43 0.54 15.12 -10.26
CA ASN A 43 1.99 15.30 -10.16
C ASN A 43 2.58 14.77 -8.84
N HIS A 44 2.08 13.62 -8.40
CA HIS A 44 2.58 12.85 -7.26
C HIS A 44 3.82 12.04 -7.62
N ILE A 45 4.48 11.51 -6.60
CA ILE A 45 5.71 10.74 -6.74
C ILE A 45 5.35 9.29 -7.09
N ASN A 46 5.92 8.77 -8.18
CA ASN A 46 5.90 7.33 -8.48
C ASN A 46 7.27 6.72 -8.22
N ILE A 47 7.37 5.88 -7.19
CA ILE A 47 8.59 5.19 -6.82
C ILE A 47 8.56 3.79 -7.42
N ARG A 48 9.55 3.48 -8.26
CA ARG A 48 9.71 2.15 -8.84
C ARG A 48 10.42 1.21 -7.86
N CYS A 49 9.75 0.12 -7.51
CA CYS A 49 10.25 -1.00 -6.73
C CYS A 49 10.15 -2.30 -7.55
N ASP A 50 10.62 -2.23 -8.80
CA ASP A 50 10.72 -3.37 -9.70
C ASP A 50 11.47 -4.55 -9.06
N GLY A 51 10.98 -5.77 -9.29
CA GLY A 51 11.55 -7.00 -8.73
C GLY A 51 11.09 -7.35 -7.32
N HIS A 52 10.29 -6.51 -6.67
CA HIS A 52 9.71 -6.77 -5.35
C HIS A 52 8.23 -7.16 -5.44
N ARG A 53 7.78 -8.03 -4.51
CA ARG A 53 6.36 -8.29 -4.27
C ARG A 53 5.72 -7.14 -3.50
N ALA A 54 4.41 -6.98 -3.64
CA ALA A 54 3.67 -5.97 -2.88
C ALA A 54 3.68 -6.28 -1.37
N THR A 55 3.63 -7.57 -1.00
CA THR A 55 3.70 -8.04 0.38
C THR A 55 5.04 -7.72 1.04
N ASP A 56 6.15 -7.96 0.34
CA ASP A 56 7.50 -7.62 0.84
C ASP A 56 7.66 -6.11 1.05
N MET A 57 7.10 -5.30 0.15
CA MET A 57 7.11 -3.84 0.29
C MET A 57 6.24 -3.36 1.44
N LEU A 58 5.04 -3.94 1.61
CA LEU A 58 4.15 -3.63 2.73
C LEU A 58 4.85 -3.88 4.06
N ASP A 59 5.40 -5.08 4.27
CA ASP A 59 6.06 -5.44 5.53
C ASP A 59 7.28 -4.53 5.80
N ALA A 60 8.07 -4.24 4.77
CA ALA A 60 9.23 -3.34 4.89
C ALA A 60 8.82 -1.90 5.24
N ILE A 61 7.71 -1.39 4.69
CA ILE A 61 7.21 -0.05 4.99
C ILE A 61 6.66 0.01 6.40
N LEU A 62 5.87 -0.98 6.84
CA LEU A 62 5.24 -1.00 8.16
C LEU A 62 6.25 -1.16 9.32
N GLN A 63 7.44 -1.71 9.05
CA GLN A 63 8.55 -1.67 10.02
C GLN A 63 9.01 -0.24 10.38
N LEU A 64 8.75 0.75 9.53
CA LEU A 64 9.22 2.12 9.69
C LEU A 64 8.10 3.14 9.87
N MET A 65 6.89 2.83 9.39
CA MET A 65 5.76 3.76 9.33
C MET A 65 4.58 3.22 10.15
N PRO A 66 4.13 3.94 11.19
CA PRO A 66 2.94 3.53 11.94
C PRO A 66 1.68 3.69 11.08
N LEU A 67 0.74 2.76 11.25
CA LEU A 67 -0.61 2.88 10.69
C LEU A 67 -1.47 3.84 11.52
N ASP A 68 -2.46 4.45 10.88
CA ASP A 68 -3.33 5.41 11.53
C ASP A 68 -4.28 4.78 12.56
N GLY A 69 -4.11 5.18 13.82
CA GLY A 69 -4.95 4.74 14.94
C GLY A 69 -6.25 5.53 15.13
N PHE A 70 -6.44 6.64 14.40
CA PHE A 70 -7.64 7.49 14.51
C PHE A 70 -8.77 7.07 13.55
N VAL A 71 -8.50 6.13 12.66
CA VAL A 71 -9.47 5.55 11.73
C VAL A 71 -9.60 4.07 11.96
N GLU A 72 -10.78 3.50 11.73
CA GLU A 72 -11.00 2.06 11.92
C GLU A 72 -10.18 1.21 10.94
N LYS A 73 -10.12 1.65 9.67
CA LYS A 73 -9.50 0.91 8.55
C LYS A 73 -8.38 1.72 7.88
N PRO A 74 -7.18 1.84 8.48
CA PRO A 74 -6.06 2.57 7.87
C PRO A 74 -5.44 1.85 6.67
N VAL A 75 -5.81 0.58 6.45
CA VAL A 75 -5.34 -0.23 5.32
C VAL A 75 -6.53 -0.54 4.44
N THR A 76 -6.40 -0.31 3.15
CA THR A 76 -7.47 -0.56 2.18
C THR A 76 -6.93 -1.37 1.01
N ILE A 77 -7.58 -2.50 0.70
CA ILE A 77 -7.28 -3.33 -0.46
C ILE A 77 -8.28 -3.00 -1.58
N MET A 78 -7.84 -3.06 -2.83
CA MET A 78 -8.76 -2.99 -3.97
C MET A 78 -9.59 -4.27 -4.08
N ASP A 79 -10.91 -4.13 -3.94
CA ASP A 79 -11.86 -5.24 -3.98
C ASP A 79 -12.09 -5.75 -5.41
N LYS A 80 -12.57 -6.99 -5.48
CA LYS A 80 -13.01 -7.65 -6.70
C LYS A 80 -14.22 -6.93 -7.27
N MET A 81 -14.28 -6.88 -8.60
CA MET A 81 -15.52 -6.53 -9.29
C MET A 81 -16.46 -7.75 -9.27
N GLU A 82 -17.77 -7.54 -9.37
CA GLU A 82 -18.77 -8.62 -9.33
C GLU A 82 -18.46 -9.76 -10.30
N MET A 83 -17.96 -9.45 -11.50
CA MET A 83 -17.57 -10.45 -12.50
C MET A 83 -16.42 -11.38 -12.07
N HIS A 84 -15.65 -10.98 -11.05
CA HIS A 84 -14.55 -11.76 -10.47
C HIS A 84 -14.87 -12.23 -9.05
N ARG A 85 -16.13 -12.21 -8.60
CA ARG A 85 -16.54 -12.63 -7.24
C ARG A 85 -15.90 -13.95 -6.78
N ASP A 86 -15.80 -14.93 -7.67
CA ASP A 86 -15.29 -16.27 -7.39
C ASP A 86 -13.78 -16.42 -7.66
N LEU A 87 -13.08 -15.34 -8.07
CA LEU A 87 -11.64 -15.33 -8.21
C LEU A 87 -10.99 -15.35 -6.82
N GLU A 88 -10.08 -16.29 -6.60
CA GLU A 88 -9.29 -16.37 -5.37
C GLU A 88 -8.21 -15.29 -5.37
N CYS A 89 -8.01 -14.65 -4.21
CA CYS A 89 -6.97 -13.65 -4.01
C CYS A 89 -6.16 -13.97 -2.74
N PRO A 90 -5.29 -14.99 -2.75
CA PRO A 90 -4.50 -15.39 -1.58
C PRO A 90 -3.61 -14.27 -1.02
N VAL A 91 -3.23 -13.30 -1.88
CA VAL A 91 -2.45 -12.12 -1.48
C VAL A 91 -3.17 -11.26 -0.43
N TRP A 92 -4.50 -11.32 -0.34
CA TRP A 92 -5.27 -10.60 0.68
C TRP A 92 -5.02 -11.16 2.08
N ASP A 93 -4.88 -12.49 2.20
CA ASP A 93 -4.52 -13.13 3.45
C ASP A 93 -3.08 -12.78 3.83
N GLU A 94 -2.15 -12.79 2.85
CA GLU A 94 -0.76 -12.37 3.09
C GLU A 94 -0.68 -10.91 3.58
N PHE A 95 -1.45 -9.99 2.98
CA PHE A 95 -1.52 -8.61 3.45
C PHE A 95 -2.07 -8.51 4.87
N THR A 96 -3.15 -9.24 5.16
CA THR A 96 -3.79 -9.26 6.47
C THR A 96 -2.83 -9.78 7.55
N ASP A 97 -2.12 -10.86 7.26
CA ASP A 97 -1.11 -11.44 8.15
C ASP A 97 0.07 -10.48 8.39
N ILE A 98 0.46 -9.71 7.39
CA ILE A 98 1.48 -8.67 7.55
C ILE A 98 0.96 -7.54 8.43
N VAL A 99 -0.24 -7.03 8.18
CA VAL A 99 -0.84 -5.97 9.00
C VAL A 99 -0.94 -6.39 10.46
N ALA A 100 -1.32 -7.64 10.73
CA ALA A 100 -1.41 -8.18 12.10
C ALA A 100 -0.06 -8.24 12.86
N LYS A 101 1.08 -8.15 12.17
CA LYS A 101 2.40 -8.04 12.82
C LYS A 101 2.69 -6.63 13.33
N HIS A 102 2.04 -5.62 12.74
CA HIS A 102 2.34 -4.19 12.95
C HIS A 102 1.17 -3.41 13.55
N ASP A 103 -0.04 -3.97 13.55
CA ASP A 103 -1.25 -3.38 14.11
C ASP A 103 -2.05 -4.43 14.88
N GLU A 104 -2.35 -4.15 16.16
CA GLU A 104 -3.06 -5.07 17.05
C GLU A 104 -4.48 -5.41 16.58
N ARG A 105 -5.08 -4.56 15.73
CA ARG A 105 -6.38 -4.82 15.12
C ARG A 105 -6.31 -5.92 14.05
N GLY A 106 -5.14 -6.17 13.47
CA GLY A 106 -4.94 -7.17 12.43
C GLY A 106 -5.92 -7.00 11.26
N ALA A 107 -6.70 -8.04 10.97
CA ALA A 107 -7.71 -8.01 9.92
C ALA A 107 -8.77 -6.91 10.12
N ASP A 108 -9.03 -6.52 11.36
CA ASP A 108 -9.96 -5.44 11.66
C ASP A 108 -9.42 -4.06 11.29
N ALA A 109 -8.13 -3.89 10.97
CA ALA A 109 -7.59 -2.67 10.36
C ALA A 109 -7.69 -2.64 8.83
N VAL A 110 -8.07 -3.76 8.19
CA VAL A 110 -8.14 -3.89 6.74
C VAL A 110 -9.56 -3.68 6.23
N GLY A 111 -9.72 -2.74 5.30
CA GLY A 111 -10.94 -2.46 4.57
C GLY A 111 -10.79 -2.76 3.08
N PHE A 112 -11.89 -2.61 2.35
CA PHE A 112 -11.97 -2.84 0.92
C PHE A 112 -12.64 -1.65 0.24
N LEU A 113 -12.14 -1.28 -0.93
CA LEU A 113 -12.78 -0.33 -1.83
C LEU A 113 -12.97 -0.97 -3.19
N ASP A 114 -14.10 -0.73 -3.84
CA ASP A 114 -14.26 -1.13 -5.24
C ASP A 114 -13.18 -0.49 -6.11
N ARG A 115 -12.93 -1.10 -7.27
CA ARG A 115 -11.87 -0.67 -8.19
C ARG A 115 -11.89 0.82 -8.51
N PHE A 116 -13.05 1.40 -8.76
CA PHE A 116 -13.13 2.80 -9.19
C PHE A 116 -12.97 3.75 -8.01
N ALA A 117 -13.59 3.45 -6.87
CA ALA A 117 -13.35 4.20 -5.63
C ALA A 117 -11.89 4.14 -5.19
N PHE A 118 -11.23 2.99 -5.35
CA PHE A 118 -9.80 2.84 -5.08
C PHE A 118 -8.97 3.73 -6.01
N TYR A 119 -9.26 3.76 -7.31
CA TYR A 119 -8.55 4.66 -8.23
C TYR A 119 -8.76 6.12 -7.89
N ASP A 120 -9.97 6.53 -7.53
CA ASP A 120 -10.23 7.91 -7.15
C ASP A 120 -9.49 8.29 -5.87
N ALA A 121 -9.50 7.43 -4.84
CA ALA A 121 -8.72 7.65 -3.62
C ALA A 121 -7.19 7.63 -3.87
N ALA A 122 -6.70 6.77 -4.76
CA ALA A 122 -5.28 6.66 -5.09
C ALA A 122 -4.71 7.93 -5.75
N LYS A 123 -5.56 8.72 -6.41
CA LYS A 123 -5.16 10.03 -6.97
C LYS A 123 -4.91 11.08 -5.91
N ASP A 124 -5.36 10.87 -4.67
CA ASP A 124 -5.12 11.75 -3.53
C ASP A 124 -3.96 11.25 -2.65
N ALA A 125 -3.36 10.11 -2.98
CA ALA A 125 -2.23 9.57 -2.23
C ALA A 125 -0.98 10.44 -2.40
N TYR A 126 -0.20 10.54 -1.33
CA TYR A 126 1.05 11.30 -1.31
C TYR A 126 2.05 10.75 -2.35
N ALA A 127 2.13 9.43 -2.46
CA ALA A 127 2.94 8.74 -3.44
C ALA A 127 2.33 7.39 -3.84
N VAL A 128 2.85 6.84 -4.93
CA VAL A 128 2.56 5.50 -5.42
C VAL A 128 3.87 4.72 -5.53
N VAL A 129 3.89 3.50 -5.00
CA VAL A 129 4.97 2.53 -5.16
C VAL A 129 4.54 1.55 -6.25
N SER A 130 5.32 1.45 -7.32
CA SER A 130 5.11 0.42 -8.35
C SER A 130 5.92 -0.83 -8.04
N THR A 131 5.27 -1.97 -7.88
CA THR A 131 5.95 -3.25 -7.66
C THR A 131 5.93 -4.12 -8.91
N SER A 132 6.50 -5.33 -8.84
CA SER A 132 6.35 -6.37 -9.86
C SER A 132 5.42 -7.49 -9.42
N GLU A 133 4.54 -7.25 -8.43
CA GLU A 133 3.54 -8.21 -8.01
C GLU A 133 2.56 -8.51 -9.14
N THR A 134 2.35 -9.79 -9.43
CA THR A 134 1.49 -10.23 -10.54
C THR A 134 0.19 -10.88 -10.08
N ALA A 135 0.03 -11.11 -8.77
CA ALA A 135 -1.23 -11.54 -8.19
C ALA A 135 -2.34 -10.53 -8.53
N PHE A 136 -3.53 -11.04 -8.83
CA PHE A 136 -4.69 -10.19 -9.09
C PHE A 136 -5.15 -9.49 -7.82
N TYR A 137 -5.62 -8.26 -7.96
CA TYR A 137 -6.15 -7.46 -6.86
C TYR A 137 -5.12 -7.27 -5.72
N ALA A 138 -3.85 -7.15 -6.07
CA ALA A 138 -2.74 -6.99 -5.14
C ALA A 138 -2.35 -5.51 -4.94
N CYS A 139 -3.30 -4.60 -5.14
CA CYS A 139 -3.16 -3.18 -4.84
C CYS A 139 -3.64 -2.90 -3.42
N ILE A 140 -2.82 -2.22 -2.65
CA ILE A 140 -3.11 -1.85 -1.26
C ILE A 140 -2.75 -0.38 -1.01
N MET A 141 -3.54 0.28 -0.19
CA MET A 141 -3.31 1.65 0.26
C MET A 141 -3.19 1.65 1.78
N ILE A 142 -2.22 2.39 2.30
CA ILE A 142 -1.95 2.51 3.73
C ILE A 142 -1.94 3.97 4.16
N GLN A 143 -2.56 4.27 5.30
CA GLN A 143 -2.65 5.60 5.88
C GLN A 143 -1.71 5.73 7.07
N LYS A 144 -0.88 6.78 7.06
CA LYS A 144 0.14 7.02 8.09
C LYS A 144 -0.47 7.57 9.38
N GLY A 145 -0.09 6.96 10.50
CA GLY A 145 -0.49 7.37 11.84
C GLY A 145 0.49 8.29 12.54
N CYS A 146 0.32 8.35 13.86
CA CYS A 146 1.22 9.02 14.80
C CYS A 146 2.16 7.99 15.45
N LEU A 147 3.27 8.48 16.03
CA LEU A 147 4.18 7.68 16.86
C LEU A 147 3.62 7.47 18.27
#